data_AF-A0A6S5RT10-F1
#
_entry.id   AF-A0A6S5RT10-F1
#
_cell.length_a   1.000
_cell.length_b   1.000
_cell.length_c   1.000
_cell.angle_alpha   90.00
_cell.angle_beta   90.00
_cell.angle_gamma   90.00
#
_symmetry.space_group_name_H-M   'P 1'
#
loop_
_entity.id
_entity.type
_entity.pdbx_description
1 polymer ?
#
loop_
_entity_poly.entity_id
_entity_poly.type
_entity_poly.pdbx_seq_one_letter_code
_entity_poly.pdbx_strand_id
1 'polypeptide(L)' 'MQAQHPRGSAVKATTPAIHLLGQALIGFQVSRSQASREHLEQLATQAQQRGELSAADARVIATLLTAPRKPRSATLRAV' A
#
# COMPACT_ATOMS: atom_id res chain seq x y z
N MET A 1 -32.00 -25.78 10.17
CA MET A 1 -31.51 -24.38 10.03
C MET A 1 -30.13 -24.43 9.39
N GLN A 2 -30.02 -24.41 8.06
CA GLN A 2 -28.72 -24.28 7.40
C GLN A 2 -28.26 -22.83 7.55
N ALA A 3 -27.16 -22.62 8.27
CA ALA A 3 -26.51 -21.33 8.29
C ALA A 3 -25.95 -21.05 6.89
N GLN A 4 -26.54 -20.09 6.19
CA GLN A 4 -25.95 -19.53 4.98
C GLN A 4 -24.62 -18.93 5.39
N HIS A 5 -23.51 -19.58 5.04
CA HIS A 5 -22.20 -18.94 5.13
C HIS A 5 -22.26 -17.75 4.17
N PRO A 6 -22.16 -16.50 4.66
CA PRO A 6 -22.04 -15.37 3.76
C PRO A 6 -20.79 -15.63 2.93
N ARG A 7 -20.98 -15.86 1.63
CA ARG A 7 -19.90 -15.85 0.63
C ARG A 7 -19.38 -14.43 0.57
N GLY A 8 -18.58 -14.06 1.57
CA GLY A 8 -17.79 -12.87 1.56
C GLY A 8 -16.74 -13.04 0.49
N SER A 9 -17.02 -12.53 -0.71
CA SER A 9 -16.01 -12.14 -1.70
C SER A 9 -15.27 -10.89 -1.19
N ALA A 10 -14.89 -10.90 0.08
CA ALA A 10 -13.91 -9.97 0.62
C ALA A 10 -12.59 -10.56 0.15
N VAL A 11 -12.03 -9.96 -0.90
CA VAL A 11 -10.62 -10.04 -1.22
C VAL A 11 -9.87 -9.58 0.02
N LYS A 12 -9.68 -10.51 0.96
CA LYS A 12 -9.03 -10.27 2.22
C LYS A 12 -7.57 -10.32 1.87
N ALA A 13 -6.94 -9.15 1.89
CA ALA A 13 -5.50 -9.09 1.79
C ALA A 13 -4.90 -10.04 2.83
N THR A 14 -4.25 -11.09 2.33
CA THR A 14 -3.59 -12.07 3.18
C THR A 14 -2.57 -11.27 4.00
N THR A 15 -2.59 -11.45 5.32
CA THR A 15 -1.66 -10.82 6.26
C THR A 15 -0.20 -10.69 5.75
N PRO A 16 0.39 -11.67 5.00
CA PRO A 16 1.70 -11.49 4.36
C PRO A 16 1.77 -10.33 3.36
N ALA A 17 0.79 -10.12 2.49
CA ALA A 17 0.80 -9.06 1.49
C ALA A 17 0.78 -7.67 2.12
N ILE A 18 -0.03 -7.47 3.16
CA ILE A 18 -0.05 -6.21 3.93
C ILE A 18 1.31 -5.94 4.57
N HIS A 19 1.95 -6.97 5.14
CA HIS A 19 3.25 -6.81 5.78
C HIS A 19 4.33 -6.38 4.77
N LEU A 20 4.38 -7.04 3.61
CA LEU A 20 5.34 -6.73 2.54
C LEU A 20 5.11 -5.33 1.96
N LEU A 21 3.85 -4.97 1.68
CA LEU A 21 3.50 -3.63 1.20
C LEU A 21 3.81 -2.55 2.23
N GLY A 22 3.56 -2.83 3.52
CA GLY A 22 3.90 -1.94 4.62
C GLY A 22 5.40 -1.68 4.72
N GLN A 23 6.23 -2.73 4.64
CA GLN A 23 7.69 -2.61 4.63
C GLN A 23 8.17 -1.79 3.44
N ALA A 24 7.67 -2.09 2.23
CA ALA A 24 8.04 -1.36 1.02
C ALA A 24 7.60 0.12 1.07
N LEU A 25 6.41 0.41 1.61
CA LEU A 25 5.92 1.76 1.85
C LEU A 25 6.86 2.54 2.76
N ILE A 26 7.28 1.96 3.88
CA ILE A 26 8.23 2.57 4.81
C ILE A 26 9.57 2.80 4.12
N GLY A 27 10.09 1.81 3.39
CA GLY A 27 11.33 1.95 2.61
C GLY A 27 11.27 3.10 1.60
N PHE A 28 10.12 3.28 0.93
CA PHE A 28 9.87 4.42 0.06
C PHE A 28 9.78 5.75 0.82
N GLN A 29 9.13 5.79 2.00
CA GLN A 29 9.09 6.98 2.85
C GLN A 29 10.49 7.47 3.27
N VAL A 30 11.35 6.51 3.61
CA VAL A 30 12.67 6.74 4.20
C VAL A 30 13.69 7.08 3.13
N SER A 31 13.86 6.22 2.12
CA SER A 31 14.88 6.42 1.08
C SER A 31 14.48 7.46 0.03
N ARG A 32 13.17 7.61 -0.24
CA ARG A 32 12.61 8.51 -1.26
C ARG A 32 13.24 8.32 -2.64
N SER A 33 13.72 7.11 -2.92
CA SER A 33 14.41 6.76 -4.15
C SER A 33 13.43 6.25 -5.20
N GLN A 34 13.78 6.43 -6.47
CA GLN A 34 13.01 5.84 -7.57
C GLN A 34 12.97 4.29 -7.48
N ALA A 35 14.08 3.66 -7.07
CA ALA A 35 14.14 2.22 -6.85
C ALA A 35 13.12 1.75 -5.80
N SER A 36 12.98 2.47 -4.68
CA SER A 36 11.97 2.14 -3.66
C SER A 36 10.52 2.37 -4.12
N ARG A 37 10.30 3.30 -5.05
CA ARG A 37 9.01 3.52 -5.71
C ARG A 37 8.66 2.35 -6.62
N GLU A 38 9.58 1.94 -7.49
CA GLU A 38 9.40 0.82 -8.41
C GLU A 38 9.17 -0.50 -7.65
N HIS A 39 9.92 -0.73 -6.57
CA HIS A 39 9.74 -1.91 -5.71
C HIS A 39 8.33 -1.98 -5.10
N LEU A 40 7.83 -0.85 -4.58
CA LEU A 40 6.48 -0.78 -4.02
C LEU A 40 5.40 -1.00 -5.09
N GLU A 41 5.59 -0.45 -6.29
CA GLU A 41 4.67 -0.61 -7.42
C GLU A 41 4.60 -2.07 -7.90
N GLN A 42 5.75 -2.74 -7.98
CA GLN A 42 5.84 -4.16 -8.33
C GLN A 42 5.12 -5.03 -7.30
N LEU A 43 5.36 -4.83 -6.00
CA LEU A 43 4.67 -5.58 -4.94
C LEU A 43 3.16 -5.35 -4.96
N ALA A 44 2.71 -4.11 -5.18
CA ALA A 44 1.29 -3.79 -5.25
C ALA A 44 0.61 -4.49 -6.44
N THR A 45 1.29 -4.51 -7.59
CA THR A 45 0.82 -5.21 -8.80
C THR A 45 0.75 -6.72 -8.57
N GLN A 46 1.78 -7.31 -7.95
CA GLN A 46 1.80 -8.74 -7.64
C GLN A 46 0.72 -9.14 -6.63
N ALA A 47 0.52 -8.35 -5.58
CA ALA A 47 -0.53 -8.58 -4.59
C ALA A 47 -1.92 -8.48 -5.23
N GLN A 48 -2.13 -7.53 -6.15
CA GLN A 48 -3.38 -7.42 -6.90
C GLN A 48 -3.61 -8.64 -7.80
N GLN A 49 -2.60 -9.08 -8.56
CA GLN A 49 -2.69 -10.25 -9.44
C GLN A 49 -3.00 -11.54 -8.67
N ARG A 50 -2.50 -11.66 -7.44
CA ARG A 50 -2.79 -12.80 -6.55
C ARG A 50 -4.15 -12.71 -5.86
N GLY A 51 -4.90 -11.63 -6.06
CA GLY A 51 -6.15 -11.38 -5.34
C GLY A 51 -5.93 -11.14 -3.85
N GLU A 52 -4.73 -10.71 -3.45
CA GLU A 52 -4.36 -10.32 -2.08
C GLU A 52 -4.48 -8.80 -1.88
N LEU A 53 -4.82 -8.05 -2.92
CA LEU A 53 -5.04 -6.62 -2.84
C LEU A 53 -6.25 -6.26 -3.70
N SER A 54 -7.21 -5.54 -3.12
CA SER A 54 -8.35 -5.09 -3.90
C SER A 54 -7.91 -4.02 -4.91
N ALA A 55 -8.67 -3.86 -5.99
CA ALA A 55 -8.41 -2.79 -6.95
C ALA A 55 -8.48 -1.38 -6.33
N ALA A 56 -9.27 -1.22 -5.26
CA ALA A 56 -9.36 0.03 -4.52
C ALA A 56 -8.06 0.31 -3.74
N ASP A 57 -7.51 -0.70 -3.07
CA ASP A 57 -6.26 -0.56 -2.30
C ASP A 57 -5.07 -0.32 -3.24
N ALA A 58 -5.02 -1.01 -4.39
CA ALA A 58 -3.99 -0.78 -5.40
C ALA A 58 -4.01 0.67 -5.93
N ARG A 59 -5.20 1.26 -6.12
CA ARG A 59 -5.36 2.67 -6.50
C ARG A 59 -4.84 3.63 -5.45
N VAL A 60 -5.02 3.32 -4.16
CA VAL A 60 -4.46 4.15 -3.07
C VAL A 60 -2.94 4.16 -3.16
N ILE A 61 -2.30 3.00 -3.36
CA ILE A 61 -0.85 2.92 -3.52
C ILE A 61 -0.37 3.71 -4.74
N ALA A 62 -1.03 3.54 -5.90
CA ALA A 62 -0.70 4.31 -7.11
C ALA A 62 -0.84 5.83 -6.90
N THR A 63 -1.87 6.27 -6.17
CA THR A 63 -2.07 7.67 -5.82
C THR A 63 -0.96 8.18 -4.90
N LEU A 64 -0.55 7.40 -3.90
CA LEU A 64 0.55 7.76 -3.00
C LEU A 64 1.90 7.85 -3.72
N LEU A 65 2.10 7.05 -4.77
CA LEU A 65 3.29 7.07 -5.61
C LEU A 65 3.33 8.21 -6.63
N THR A 66 2.18 8.79 -6.97
CA THR A 66 2.04 9.90 -7.94
C THR A 66 1.87 11.25 -7.27
N ALA A 67 1.39 11.29 -6.03
CA ALA A 67 1.21 12.52 -5.29
C ALA A 67 2.56 13.23 -5.06
N PRO A 68 2.72 14.49 -5.52
CA PRO A 68 3.89 15.28 -5.17
C PRO A 68 3.91 15.47 -3.65
N ARG A 69 4.95 14.92 -3.02
CA ARG A 69 5.09 14.97 -1.56
C ARG A 69 5.47 16.38 -1.16
N LYS A 70 4.46 17.15 -0.77
CA LYS A 70 4.65 18.50 -0.22
C LYS A 70 5.67 18.37 0.93
N PRO A 71 6.84 19.03 0.86
CA PRO A 71 7.79 18.99 1.96
C PRO A 71 7.04 19.46 3.20
N ARG A 72 7.06 18.64 4.25
CA ARG A 72 6.50 19.01 5.55
C ARG A 72 7.24 20.27 5.97
N SER A 73 6.57 21.41 5.89
CA SER A 73 7.16 22.69 6.27
C SER A 73 7.63 22.57 7.71
N ALA A 74 8.94 22.55 7.88
CA ALA A 74 9.58 22.44 9.18
C ALA A 74 9.53 23.80 9.86
N THR A 75 8.34 24.26 10.23
CA THR A 75 8.21 25.27 11.28
C THR A 75 8.50 24.60 12.62
N LEU A 76 9.78 24.28 12.86
CA LEU A 76 10.30 24.17 14.21
C LEU A 76 10.31 25.59 14.77
N ARG A 77 9.30 25.93 15.58
CA ARG A 77 9.38 27.09 16.47
C ARG A 77 10.49 26.80 17.48
N ALA A 78 11.60 27.51 17.35
CA ALA A 78 12.54 27.68 18.44
C ALA A 78 11.80 28.38 19.59
N VAL A 79 11.86 27.79 20.78
CA VAL A 79 11.49 28.41 22.05
C VAL A 79 12.78 28.89 22.69
#